data_AF-A0A2Z2K9H3-F1
#
_entry.id   AF-A0A2Z2K9H3-F1
#
_cell.length_a   1.000
_cell.length_b   1.000
_cell.length_c   1.000
_cell.angle_alpha   90.00
_cell.angle_beta   90.00
_cell.angle_gamma   90.00
#
_symmetry.space_group_name_H-M   'P 1'
#
loop_
_entity.id
_entity.type
_entity.pdbx_description
1 polymer ?
#
loop_
_entity_poly.entity_id
_entity_poly.type
_entity_poly.pdbx_seq_one_letter_code
_entity_poly.pdbx_strand_id
1 'polypeptide(L)'
;MSRQFVTEAIMMVIYGELLAPGNPVEYIIPYISVMELYEVADSAEPVMNDPEEDKYIRPKIRELISYFEEPLNAKKIDRCLAVPWAKSSGILLGSQVQIKIINSIDTAPYGETFDRIETEMLLISQREKVPILTDQSELIRRIFEGSVPVQVYDVDDFEYAMEEKSRNPI
;
A
#
# COMPACT_ATOMS: atom_id res chain seq x y z
N MET A 1 -11.45 -10.25 13.06
CA MET A 1 -10.91 -10.13 11.68
C MET A 1 -9.96 -8.94 11.66
N SER A 2 -8.76 -9.07 11.09
CA SER A 2 -7.83 -7.93 10.94
C SER A 2 -8.46 -6.83 10.08
N ARG A 3 -8.22 -5.55 10.40
CA ARG A 3 -8.60 -4.43 9.51
C ARG A 3 -7.80 -4.53 8.22
N GLN A 4 -8.39 -4.11 7.10
CA GLN A 4 -7.75 -4.19 5.78
C GLN A 4 -7.70 -2.80 5.17
N PHE A 5 -6.58 -2.48 4.54
CA PHE A 5 -6.39 -1.27 3.75
C PHE A 5 -5.71 -1.58 2.43
N VAL A 6 -6.01 -0.79 1.41
CA VAL A 6 -5.18 -0.67 0.21
C VAL A 6 -4.21 0.49 0.41
N THR A 7 -2.94 0.26 0.15
CA THR A 7 -1.88 1.27 0.33
C THR A 7 -0.73 0.99 -0.64
N GLU A 8 0.11 2.00 -0.83
CA GLU A 8 1.40 1.85 -1.51
C GLU A 8 2.41 1.17 -0.60
N ALA A 9 3.39 0.50 -1.21
CA ALA A 9 4.47 -0.14 -0.48
C ALA A 9 5.34 0.89 0.25
N ILE A 10 5.50 2.09 -0.32
CA ILE A 10 6.34 3.14 0.24
C ILE A 10 5.78 3.72 1.55
N MET A 11 4.45 3.71 1.73
CA MET A 11 3.81 4.13 2.99
C MET A 11 4.34 3.34 4.20
N MET A 12 4.62 2.05 4.01
CA MET A 12 5.16 1.17 5.06
C MET A 12 6.58 1.53 5.49
N VAL A 13 7.30 2.25 4.63
CA VAL A 13 8.68 2.69 4.87
C VAL A 13 8.69 4.03 5.59
N ILE A 14 7.81 4.94 5.16
CA ILE A 14 7.71 6.30 5.69
C ILE A 14 7.09 6.28 7.08
N TYR A 15 6.02 5.52 7.27
CA TYR A 15 5.20 5.55 8.47
C TYR A 15 5.44 4.32 9.34
N GLY A 16 6.36 4.45 10.31
CA GLY A 16 6.70 3.38 11.24
C GLY A 16 5.51 2.88 12.08
N GLU A 17 4.50 3.71 12.31
CA GLU A 17 3.27 3.31 13.02
C GLU A 17 2.48 2.24 12.27
N LEU A 18 2.53 2.23 10.93
CA LEU A 18 1.89 1.21 10.11
C LEU A 18 2.50 -0.18 10.32
N LEU A 19 3.73 -0.24 10.84
CA LEU A 19 4.47 -1.46 11.18
C LEU A 19 4.17 -1.99 12.59
N ALA A 20 3.63 -1.15 13.47
CA ALA A 20 3.39 -1.48 14.87
C ALA A 20 1.98 -1.05 15.34
N PRO A 21 0.91 -1.44 14.64
CA PRO A 21 -0.45 -1.06 15.01
C PRO A 21 -0.89 -1.73 16.31
N GLY A 22 -1.82 -1.09 17.02
CA GLY A 22 -2.40 -1.65 18.26
C GLY A 22 -3.23 -2.93 18.05
N ASN A 23 -3.66 -3.21 16.83
CA ASN A 23 -4.45 -4.39 16.46
C ASN A 23 -3.97 -4.98 15.12
N PRO A 24 -4.24 -6.27 14.85
CA PRO A 24 -3.84 -6.88 13.59
C PRO A 24 -4.42 -6.16 12.36
N VAL A 25 -3.55 -5.85 11.40
CA VAL A 25 -3.87 -5.18 10.14
C VAL A 25 -3.35 -5.98 8.95
N GLU A 26 -4.07 -5.89 7.85
CA GLU A 26 -3.67 -6.44 6.56
C GLU A 26 -3.62 -5.33 5.50
N TYR A 27 -2.46 -5.15 4.86
CA TYR A 27 -2.29 -4.22 3.76
C TYR A 27 -2.32 -4.98 2.43
N ILE A 28 -3.17 -4.52 1.51
CA ILE A 28 -3.24 -5.00 0.14
C ILE A 28 -2.47 -3.99 -0.72
N ILE A 29 -1.36 -4.43 -1.28
CA ILE A 29 -0.41 -3.57 -1.98
C ILE A 29 -0.40 -3.94 -3.47
N PRO A 30 -0.63 -2.99 -4.40
CA PRO A 30 -0.45 -3.22 -5.82
C PRO A 30 0.99 -3.66 -6.13
N TYR A 31 1.19 -4.67 -6.97
CA TYR A 31 2.53 -5.11 -7.34
C TYR A 31 3.37 -3.99 -7.97
N ILE A 32 2.75 -3.08 -8.72
CA ILE A 32 3.48 -1.95 -9.30
C ILE A 32 4.11 -1.03 -8.24
N SER A 33 3.45 -0.84 -7.09
CA SER A 33 4.03 -0.05 -6.00
C SER A 33 5.21 -0.77 -5.33
N VAL A 34 5.23 -2.11 -5.36
CA VAL A 34 6.44 -2.86 -4.98
C VAL A 34 7.56 -2.60 -5.99
N MET A 35 7.25 -2.52 -7.29
CA MET A 35 8.26 -2.23 -8.30
C MET A 35 8.84 -0.82 -8.17
N GLU A 36 8.00 0.16 -7.85
CA GLU A 36 8.42 1.53 -7.60
C GLU A 36 9.48 1.62 -6.49
N LEU A 37 9.43 0.77 -5.45
CA LEU A 37 10.49 0.73 -4.44
C LEU A 37 11.87 0.49 -5.04
N TYR A 38 11.97 -0.39 -6.05
CA TYR A 38 13.23 -0.68 -6.75
C TYR A 38 13.70 0.54 -7.56
N GLU A 39 12.78 1.19 -8.26
CA GLU A 39 13.07 2.41 -9.03
C GLU A 39 13.58 3.52 -8.12
N VAL A 40 12.93 3.72 -6.96
CA VAL A 40 13.30 4.71 -5.96
C VAL A 40 14.64 4.37 -5.28
N ALA A 41 14.91 3.10 -5.00
CA ALA A 41 16.15 2.66 -4.37
C ALA A 41 17.40 2.91 -5.24
N ASP A 42 17.24 2.87 -6.56
CA ASP A 42 18.29 3.08 -7.56
C ASP A 42 18.33 4.51 -8.11
N SER A 43 17.28 5.31 -7.90
CA SER A 43 17.19 6.69 -8.33
C SER A 43 18.07 7.64 -7.51
N ALA A 44 18.66 8.63 -8.19
CA ALA A 44 19.34 9.77 -7.55
C ALA A 44 18.37 10.89 -7.14
N GLU A 45 17.10 10.80 -7.52
CA GLU A 45 16.07 11.79 -7.15
C GLU A 45 15.70 11.64 -5.67
N PRO A 46 15.52 12.77 -4.95
CA PRO A 46 15.12 12.73 -3.55
C PRO A 46 13.71 12.13 -3.40
N VAL A 47 13.57 11.20 -2.45
CA VAL A 47 12.30 10.62 -2.00
C VAL A 47 11.58 11.59 -1.07
N MET A 48 12.36 12.27 -0.21
CA MET A 48 11.86 13.29 0.72
C MET A 48 12.40 14.67 0.40
N ASN A 49 11.60 15.68 0.72
CA ASN A 49 12.00 17.09 0.59
C ASN A 49 13.14 17.46 1.54
N ASP A 50 13.15 16.89 2.76
CA ASP A 50 14.26 17.05 3.71
C ASP A 50 15.39 16.05 3.37
N PRO A 51 16.61 16.54 3.04
CA PRO A 51 17.74 15.67 2.74
C PRO A 51 18.16 14.73 3.89
N GLU A 52 17.91 15.08 5.15
CA GLU A 52 18.24 14.20 6.28
C GLU A 52 17.21 13.07 6.43
N GLU A 53 15.92 13.36 6.19
CA GLU A 53 14.88 12.32 6.13
C GLU A 53 15.09 11.39 4.92
N ASP A 54 15.47 11.94 3.76
CA ASP A 54 15.78 11.17 2.56
C ASP A 54 16.90 10.14 2.81
N LYS A 55 17.99 10.57 3.48
CA LYS A 55 19.09 9.68 3.89
C LYS A 55 18.64 8.58 4.83
N TYR A 56 17.65 8.86 5.69
CA TYR A 56 17.11 7.89 6.64
C TYR A 56 16.19 6.87 5.96
N ILE A 57 15.38 7.29 5.00
CA ILE A 57 14.36 6.45 4.35
C ILE A 57 14.97 5.49 3.32
N ARG A 58 15.99 5.89 2.57
CA ARG A 58 16.59 5.01 1.54
C ARG A 58 17.06 3.65 2.07
N PRO A 59 17.78 3.56 3.20
CA PRO A 59 18.08 2.27 3.83
C PRO A 59 16.83 1.45 4.16
N LYS A 60 15.74 2.09 4.61
CA LYS A 60 14.48 1.42 4.94
C LYS A 60 13.76 0.87 3.71
N ILE A 61 13.82 1.57 2.57
CA ILE A 61 13.35 1.03 1.28
C ILE A 61 14.12 -0.26 0.96
N ARG A 62 15.45 -0.25 1.09
CA ARG A 62 16.29 -1.44 0.81
C ARG A 62 16.05 -2.58 1.78
N GLU A 63 15.78 -2.29 3.05
CA GLU A 63 15.37 -3.30 4.03
C GLU A 63 14.06 -3.98 3.60
N LEU A 64 13.06 -3.21 3.15
CA LEU A 64 11.77 -3.75 2.69
C LEU A 64 11.93 -4.57 1.39
N ILE A 65 12.73 -4.09 0.44
CA ILE A 65 13.07 -4.84 -0.79
C ILE A 65 13.72 -6.18 -0.43
N SER A 66 14.75 -6.16 0.41
CA SER A 66 15.47 -7.37 0.82
C SER A 66 14.52 -8.37 1.49
N TYR A 67 13.54 -7.86 2.25
CA TYR A 67 12.53 -8.69 2.90
C TYR A 67 11.56 -9.34 1.89
N PHE A 68 11.16 -8.63 0.83
CA PHE A 68 10.37 -9.21 -0.25
C PHE A 68 11.16 -10.25 -1.07
N GLU A 69 12.47 -10.06 -1.21
CA GLU A 69 13.38 -10.97 -1.92
C GLU A 69 13.71 -12.27 -1.16
N GLU A 70 13.39 -12.36 0.13
CA GLU A 70 13.55 -13.60 0.88
C GLU A 70 12.85 -14.76 0.14
N PRO A 71 13.48 -15.94 -0.02
CA PRO A 71 13.00 -16.97 -0.95
C PRO A 71 11.54 -17.39 -0.78
N LEU A 72 11.05 -17.37 0.46
CA LEU A 72 9.65 -17.68 0.75
C LEU A 72 8.72 -16.55 0.30
N ASN A 73 9.08 -15.29 0.54
CA ASN A 73 8.27 -14.13 0.19
C ASN A 73 8.25 -13.90 -1.31
N ALA A 74 9.41 -13.95 -1.96
CA ALA A 74 9.54 -13.86 -3.42
C ALA A 74 8.64 -14.90 -4.11
N LYS A 75 8.69 -16.16 -3.65
CA LYS A 75 7.83 -17.23 -4.19
C LYS A 75 6.34 -16.96 -4.01
N LYS A 76 5.92 -16.30 -2.93
CA LYS A 76 4.51 -15.91 -2.72
C LYS A 76 4.08 -14.83 -3.70
N ILE A 77 4.96 -13.87 -3.99
CA ILE A 77 4.75 -12.78 -4.94
C ILE A 77 4.71 -13.35 -6.36
N ASP A 78 5.74 -14.08 -6.80
CA ASP A 78 5.82 -14.68 -8.14
C ASP A 78 4.58 -15.49 -8.50
N ARG A 79 4.02 -16.23 -7.54
CA ARG A 79 2.83 -17.03 -7.73
C ARG A 79 1.59 -16.19 -8.06
N CYS A 80 1.43 -15.00 -7.48
CA CYS A 80 0.28 -14.16 -7.81
C CYS A 80 0.46 -13.42 -9.14
N LEU A 81 1.70 -13.18 -9.59
CA LEU A 81 1.96 -12.55 -10.89
C LEU A 81 1.51 -13.40 -12.08
N ALA A 82 1.38 -14.72 -11.90
CA ALA A 82 0.93 -15.62 -12.95
C ALA A 82 -0.55 -15.43 -13.37
N VAL A 83 -1.37 -14.80 -12.52
CA VAL A 83 -2.82 -14.66 -12.75
C VAL A 83 -3.26 -13.23 -12.46
N PRO A 84 -3.95 -12.55 -13.40
CA PRO A 84 -4.58 -11.26 -13.15
C PRO A 84 -5.43 -11.26 -11.88
N TRP A 85 -5.28 -10.23 -11.06
CA TRP A 85 -6.00 -10.03 -9.79
C TRP A 85 -5.78 -11.10 -8.73
N ALA A 86 -4.81 -11.99 -8.90
CA ALA A 86 -4.43 -12.89 -7.82
C ALA A 86 -3.73 -12.12 -6.72
N LYS A 87 -4.02 -12.51 -5.47
CA LYS A 87 -3.34 -12.04 -4.27
C LYS A 87 -2.30 -13.07 -3.85
N SER A 88 -1.14 -12.60 -3.41
CA SER A 88 -0.16 -13.45 -2.73
C SER A 88 -0.77 -14.03 -1.46
N SER A 89 -0.23 -15.14 -0.98
CA SER A 89 -0.47 -15.50 0.43
C SER A 89 0.16 -14.43 1.34
N GLY A 90 -0.31 -14.32 2.58
CA GLY A 90 0.16 -13.32 3.53
C GLY A 90 1.68 -13.36 3.77
N ILE A 91 2.31 -12.21 3.69
CA ILE A 91 3.69 -11.92 4.04
C ILE A 91 3.64 -11.24 5.42
N LEU A 92 4.31 -11.78 6.43
CA LEU A 92 4.17 -11.31 7.81
C LEU A 92 5.26 -10.30 8.16
N LEU A 93 4.89 -9.05 8.37
CA LEU A 93 5.82 -8.02 8.80
C LEU A 93 5.68 -7.83 10.31
N GLY A 94 6.50 -8.54 11.09
CA GLY A 94 6.32 -8.59 12.54
C GLY A 94 5.10 -9.42 12.97
N SER A 95 4.47 -9.07 14.09
CA SER A 95 3.41 -9.86 14.72
C SER A 95 1.98 -9.39 14.42
N GLN A 96 1.80 -8.11 14.08
CA GLN A 96 0.49 -7.49 13.87
C GLN A 96 0.20 -7.14 12.41
N VAL A 97 1.22 -7.13 11.55
CA VAL A 97 1.07 -6.68 10.16
C VAL A 97 1.19 -7.85 9.20
N GLN A 98 0.23 -7.93 8.28
CA GLN A 98 0.26 -8.82 7.14
C GLN A 98 0.19 -8.02 5.84
N ILE A 99 1.06 -8.33 4.89
CA ILE A 99 1.04 -7.77 3.54
C ILE A 99 0.52 -8.83 2.57
N LYS A 100 -0.36 -8.41 1.66
CA LYS A 100 -0.73 -9.17 0.47
C LYS A 100 -0.42 -8.34 -0.77
N ILE A 101 0.40 -8.90 -1.65
CA ILE A 101 0.66 -8.29 -2.94
C ILE A 101 -0.43 -8.73 -3.91
N ILE A 102 -0.98 -7.80 -4.68
CA ILE A 102 -1.98 -8.11 -5.71
C ILE A 102 -1.45 -7.78 -7.10
N ASN A 103 -1.62 -8.71 -8.03
CA ASN A 103 -1.34 -8.52 -9.44
C ASN A 103 -2.53 -7.81 -10.11
N SER A 104 -2.83 -6.59 -9.68
CA SER A 104 -3.83 -5.74 -10.30
C SER A 104 -3.46 -5.45 -11.75
N ILE A 105 -4.48 -5.23 -12.57
CA ILE A 105 -4.29 -4.79 -13.95
C ILE A 105 -5.07 -3.51 -14.12
N ASP A 106 -4.35 -2.46 -14.49
CA ASP A 106 -4.97 -1.23 -14.95
C ASP A 106 -5.84 -1.52 -16.19
N THR A 107 -7.14 -1.50 -15.97
CA THR A 107 -8.17 -1.80 -16.98
C THR A 107 -9.25 -0.72 -17.01
N ALA A 108 -8.97 0.45 -16.42
CA ALA A 108 -10.00 1.40 -16.00
C ALA A 108 -9.86 2.80 -16.63
N PRO A 109 -10.95 3.57 -16.71
CA PRO A 109 -10.97 4.91 -17.30
C PRO A 109 -10.33 6.00 -16.41
N TYR A 110 -9.68 5.62 -15.30
CA TYR A 110 -9.09 6.57 -14.35
C TYR A 110 -7.71 7.10 -14.78
N GLY A 111 -7.04 6.42 -15.71
CA GLY A 111 -5.67 6.76 -16.14
C GLY A 111 -5.49 8.15 -16.78
N GLU A 112 -6.56 8.90 -17.03
CA GLU A 112 -6.47 10.31 -17.45
C GLU A 112 -6.31 11.27 -16.26
N THR A 113 -6.80 10.89 -15.09
CA THR A 113 -6.83 11.74 -13.87
C THR A 113 -5.89 11.24 -12.79
N PHE A 114 -5.64 9.93 -12.75
CA PHE A 114 -4.85 9.26 -11.75
C PHE A 114 -3.65 8.59 -12.42
N ASP A 115 -2.51 8.54 -11.74
CA ASP A 115 -1.40 7.75 -12.25
C ASP A 115 -1.72 6.24 -12.17
N ARG A 116 -0.76 5.42 -12.60
CA ARG A 116 -0.95 3.97 -12.68
C ARG A 116 -1.10 3.31 -11.30
N ILE A 117 -0.34 3.74 -10.31
CA ILE A 117 -0.39 3.18 -8.95
C ILE A 117 -1.72 3.56 -8.29
N GLU A 118 -2.06 4.84 -8.38
CA GLU A 118 -3.33 5.38 -7.90
C GLU A 118 -4.52 4.66 -8.54
N THR A 119 -4.50 4.49 -9.86
CA THR A 119 -5.55 3.77 -10.59
C THR A 119 -5.69 2.34 -10.10
N GLU A 120 -4.58 1.61 -9.93
CA GLU A 120 -4.63 0.25 -9.40
C GLU A 120 -5.16 0.22 -7.96
N MET A 121 -4.76 1.15 -7.09
CA MET A 121 -5.30 1.25 -5.73
C MET A 121 -6.81 1.48 -5.69
N LEU A 122 -7.33 2.38 -6.53
CA LEU A 122 -8.77 2.62 -6.66
C LEU A 122 -9.51 1.34 -7.06
N LEU A 123 -8.99 0.62 -8.05
CA LEU A 123 -9.61 -0.61 -8.53
C LEU A 123 -9.56 -1.73 -7.50
N ILE A 124 -8.44 -1.88 -6.79
CA ILE A 124 -8.32 -2.87 -5.71
C ILE A 124 -9.30 -2.52 -4.59
N SER A 125 -9.37 -1.26 -4.18
CA SER A 125 -10.28 -0.78 -3.13
C SER A 125 -11.74 -1.10 -3.48
N GLN A 126 -12.17 -0.79 -4.72
CA GLN A 126 -13.52 -1.09 -5.20
C GLN A 126 -13.79 -2.61 -5.24
N ARG A 127 -12.84 -3.39 -5.75
CA ARG A 127 -12.97 -4.84 -5.91
C ARG A 127 -13.04 -5.57 -4.57
N GLU A 128 -12.16 -5.20 -3.64
CA GLU A 128 -12.01 -5.84 -2.33
C GLU A 128 -12.94 -5.23 -1.28
N LYS A 129 -13.56 -4.08 -1.58
CA LYS A 129 -14.41 -3.30 -0.66
C LYS A 129 -13.67 -2.94 0.61
N VAL A 130 -12.44 -2.48 0.46
CA VAL A 130 -11.57 -2.05 1.56
C VAL A 130 -11.14 -0.60 1.35
N PRO A 131 -10.98 0.18 2.41
CA PRO A 131 -10.55 1.56 2.30
C PRO A 131 -9.12 1.69 1.78
N ILE A 132 -8.82 2.84 1.18
CA ILE A 132 -7.46 3.29 0.87
C ILE A 132 -6.89 3.99 2.11
N LEU A 133 -5.60 3.78 2.38
CA LEU A 133 -4.81 4.51 3.35
C LEU A 133 -3.65 5.19 2.62
N THR A 134 -3.50 6.51 2.77
CA THR A 134 -2.49 7.31 2.07
C THR A 134 -2.28 8.65 2.77
N ASP A 135 -1.12 9.28 2.61
CA ASP A 135 -0.81 10.65 3.03
C ASP A 135 -0.95 11.66 1.87
N GLN A 136 -1.24 11.17 0.66
CA GLN A 136 -1.23 11.96 -0.56
C GLN A 136 -2.48 12.83 -0.67
N SER A 137 -2.41 14.04 -0.10
CA SER A 137 -3.51 15.02 -0.12
C SER A 137 -4.10 15.31 -1.51
N GLU A 138 -3.28 15.31 -2.57
CA GLU A 138 -3.75 15.52 -3.95
C GLU A 138 -4.51 14.31 -4.51
N LEU A 139 -4.12 13.08 -4.15
CA LEU A 139 -4.89 11.87 -4.46
C LEU A 139 -6.24 11.90 -3.76
N ILE A 140 -6.24 12.18 -2.45
CA ILE A 140 -7.47 12.31 -1.65
C ILE A 140 -8.42 13.33 -2.27
N ARG A 141 -7.89 14.50 -2.63
CA ARG A 141 -8.64 15.57 -3.29
C ARG A 141 -9.25 15.11 -4.62
N ARG A 142 -8.46 14.51 -5.52
CA ARG A 142 -8.94 14.02 -6.82
C ARG A 142 -10.00 12.92 -6.68
N ILE A 143 -9.91 12.07 -5.66
CA ILE A 143 -10.95 11.07 -5.32
C ILE A 143 -12.27 11.76 -5.00
N PHE A 144 -12.24 12.80 -4.15
CA PHE A 144 -13.44 13.55 -3.76
C PHE A 144 -14.03 14.34 -4.94
N GLU A 145 -13.21 15.11 -5.66
CA GLU A 145 -13.66 15.91 -6.80
C GLU A 145 -14.22 15.02 -7.92
N GLY A 146 -13.58 13.87 -8.17
CA GLY A 146 -14.02 12.87 -9.15
C GLY A 146 -15.21 12.03 -8.70
N SER A 147 -15.70 12.19 -7.46
CA SER A 147 -16.76 11.37 -6.86
C SER A 147 -16.49 9.87 -7.00
N VAL A 148 -15.23 9.46 -6.83
CA VAL A 148 -14.82 8.07 -6.97
C VAL A 148 -15.37 7.27 -5.78
N PRO A 149 -16.08 6.14 -6.00
CA PRO A 149 -16.81 5.45 -4.93
C PRO A 149 -15.90 4.55 -4.08
N VAL A 150 -14.93 5.15 -3.40
CA VAL A 150 -14.00 4.49 -2.47
C VAL A 150 -14.00 5.21 -1.13
N GLN A 151 -13.70 4.49 -0.06
CA GLN A 151 -13.37 5.10 1.23
C GLN A 151 -11.87 5.35 1.28
N VAL A 152 -11.45 6.53 1.72
CA VAL A 152 -10.04 6.89 1.89
C VAL A 152 -9.85 7.45 3.29
N TYR A 153 -8.76 7.06 3.93
CA TYR A 153 -8.28 7.63 5.18
C TYR A 153 -6.90 8.24 4.95
N ASP A 154 -6.68 9.39 5.58
CA ASP A 154 -5.36 9.93 5.77
C ASP A 154 -4.57 9.02 6.74
N VAL A 155 -3.25 8.93 6.58
CA VAL A 155 -2.40 8.20 7.53
C VAL A 155 -2.49 8.82 8.93
N ASP A 156 -2.65 10.15 9.03
CA ASP A 156 -2.87 10.82 10.32
C ASP A 156 -4.13 10.33 11.06
N ASP A 157 -5.10 9.76 10.33
CA ASP A 157 -6.34 9.20 10.86
C ASP A 157 -6.28 7.66 11.05
N PHE A 158 -5.10 7.04 10.94
CA PHE A 158 -4.94 5.58 10.93
C PHE A 158 -5.54 4.89 12.16
N GLU A 159 -5.28 5.39 13.37
CA GLU A 159 -5.82 4.81 14.61
C GLU A 159 -7.36 4.85 14.65
N TYR A 160 -7.96 5.96 14.19
CA TYR A 160 -9.41 6.06 14.06
C TYR A 160 -9.95 5.06 13.03
N ALA A 161 -9.28 4.93 11.88
CA ALA A 161 -9.64 4.00 10.82
C ALA A 161 -9.57 2.52 11.27
N MET A 162 -8.65 2.21 12.20
CA MET A 162 -8.52 0.91 12.86
C MET A 162 -9.69 0.65 13.82
N GLU A 163 -10.14 1.66 14.57
CA GLU A 163 -11.28 1.54 15.48
C GLU A 163 -12.64 1.40 14.78
N GLU A 164 -12.84 2.05 13.63
CA GLU A 164 -14.15 2.09 12.95
C GLU A 164 -14.68 0.69 12.61
N LYS A 165 -13.80 -0.24 12.21
CA LYS A 165 -14.18 -1.65 11.98
C LYS A 165 -14.64 -2.37 13.24
N SER A 166 -14.10 -2.00 14.40
CA SER A 166 -14.53 -2.57 15.68
C SER A 166 -15.92 -2.09 16.08
N ARG A 167 -16.35 -0.92 15.58
CA ARG A 167 -17.66 -0.31 15.89
C ARG A 167 -18.79 -0.79 14.97
N ASN A 168 -18.47 -1.28 13.76
CA ASN A 168 -19.44 -1.87 12.83
C ASN A 168 -19.21 -3.39 12.62
N PRO A 169 -19.57 -4.25 13.59
CA PRO A 169 -19.62 -5.68 13.38
C PRO A 169 -20.90 -5.99 12.59
N ILE A 170 -20.79 -6.15 11.27
CA ILE A 170 -21.81 -6.86 10.49
C ILE A 170 -21.51 -8.35 10.57
#